data_AF-A0A5E8VNT1-F1
#
_entry.id   AF-A0A5E8VNT1-F1
#
_cell.length_a   1.000
_cell.length_b   1.000
_cell.length_c   1.000
_cell.angle_alpha   90.00
_cell.angle_beta   90.00
_cell.angle_gamma   90.00
#
_symmetry.space_group_name_H-M   'P 1'
#
loop_
_entity.id
_entity.type
_entity.pdbx_description
1 polymer ?
#
loop_
_entity_poly.entity_id
_entity_poly.type
_entity_poly.pdbx_seq_one_letter_code
_entity_poly.pdbx_strand_id
1 'polypeptide(L)'
;MRGEQANAVGEALLRRLKRLMARAATVKGSDRKQLLVLLDDVETTRRGLVREAAEIDGEMRQTTARTAAIGAYLRNSQGGRGKRNN
;
A
#
# COMPACT_ATOMS: atom_id res chain seq x y z
N MET A 1 -0.54 -5.73 14.03
CA MET A 1 -1.04 -4.37 14.38
C MET A 1 -0.81 -3.32 13.27
N ARG A 2 0.41 -2.87 12.91
CA ARG A 2 0.58 -1.83 11.85
C ARG A 2 0.06 -2.24 10.46
N GLY A 3 0.40 -3.44 9.99
CA GLY A 3 -0.09 -3.95 8.69
C GLY A 3 -1.60 -4.20 8.63
N GLU A 4 -2.23 -4.56 9.76
CA GLU A 4 -3.70 -4.70 9.83
C GLU A 4 -4.42 -3.34 9.76
N GLN A 5 -3.81 -2.30 10.34
CA GLN A 5 -4.32 -0.93 10.26
C GLN A 5 -4.14 -0.35 8.85
N ALA A 6 -2.98 -0.54 8.21
CA ALA A 6 -2.76 -0.12 6.82
C ALA A 6 -3.76 -0.80 5.87
N ASN A 7 -4.03 -2.09 6.07
CA ASN A 7 -5.03 -2.81 5.29
C ASN A 7 -6.45 -2.21 5.48
N ALA A 8 -6.82 -1.87 6.71
CA ALA A 8 -8.12 -1.25 7.00
C ALA A 8 -8.26 0.16 6.37
N VAL A 9 -7.19 0.96 6.36
CA VAL A 9 -7.19 2.30 5.74
C VAL A 9 -7.32 2.21 4.23
N GLY A 10 -6.50 1.38 3.58
CA GLY A 10 -6.57 1.15 2.13
C GLY A 10 -7.95 0.65 1.70
N GLU A 11 -8.52 -0.33 2.40
CA GLU A 11 -9.87 -0.82 2.13
C GLU A 11 -10.95 0.26 2.30
N ALA A 12 -10.85 1.09 3.34
CA ALA A 12 -11.80 2.18 3.56
C ALA A 12 -11.75 3.20 2.41
N LEU A 13 -10.56 3.54 1.92
CA LEU A 13 -10.37 4.42 0.77
C LEU A 13 -10.93 3.81 -0.53
N LEU A 14 -10.72 2.51 -0.77
CA LEU A 14 -11.30 1.81 -1.92
C LEU A 14 -12.83 1.79 -1.87
N ARG A 15 -13.41 1.55 -0.68
CA ARG A 15 -14.87 1.63 -0.47
C ARG A 15 -15.38 3.04 -0.72
N ARG A 16 -14.67 4.07 -0.26
CA ARG A 16 -15.01 5.47 -0.54
C ARG A 16 -14.97 5.77 -2.04
N LEU A 17 -13.93 5.34 -2.75
CA LEU A 17 -13.82 5.53 -4.19
C LEU A 17 -15.00 4.90 -4.94
N LYS A 18 -15.36 3.65 -4.60
CA LYS A 18 -16.53 2.97 -5.18
C LYS A 18 -17.82 3.77 -4.98
N ARG A 19 -18.04 4.32 -3.79
CA ARG A 19 -19.21 5.18 -3.49
C ARG A 19 -19.18 6.48 -4.29
N LEU A 20 -18.02 7.10 -4.43
CA LEU A 20 -17.87 8.32 -5.23
C LEU A 20 -18.14 8.06 -6.72
N MET A 21 -17.67 6.94 -7.27
CA MET A 21 -18.00 6.56 -8.65
C MET A 21 -19.50 6.30 -8.85
N ALA A 22 -20.15 5.63 -7.90
CA ALA A 22 -21.61 5.46 -7.93
C ALA A 22 -22.33 6.82 -7.88
N ARG A 23 -21.87 7.74 -7.04
CA ARG A 23 -22.41 9.10 -6.96
C ARG A 23 -22.21 9.86 -8.27
N ALA A 24 -21.03 9.73 -8.89
CA ALA A 24 -20.72 10.34 -10.18
C ALA A 24 -21.72 9.97 -11.28
N ALA A 25 -22.17 8.71 -11.31
CA ALA A 25 -23.17 8.23 -12.26
C ALA A 25 -24.54 8.90 -12.09
N THR A 26 -24.83 9.50 -10.92
CA THR A 26 -26.13 10.12 -10.60
C THR A 26 -26.14 11.65 -10.72
N VAL A 27 -24.96 12.29 -10.79
CA VAL A 27 -24.86 13.76 -10.86
C VAL A 27 -25.31 14.25 -12.23
N LYS A 28 -26.23 15.22 -12.25
CA LYS A 28 -26.63 15.89 -13.49
C LYS A 28 -25.48 16.76 -14.02
N GLY A 29 -25.18 16.63 -15.31
CA GLY A 29 -24.11 17.40 -15.96
C GLY A 29 -24.26 18.93 -15.87
N SER A 30 -25.47 19.42 -15.62
CA SER A 30 -25.75 20.85 -15.43
C SER A 30 -25.41 21.38 -14.04
N ASP A 31 -25.22 20.52 -13.03
CA ASP A 31 -24.84 20.95 -11.68
C ASP A 31 -23.31 21.01 -11.55
N ARG A 32 -22.75 22.11 -12.04
CA ARG A 32 -21.31 22.39 -12.01
C ARG A 32 -20.72 22.35 -10.59
N LYS A 33 -21.47 22.78 -9.57
CA LYS A 33 -20.97 22.79 -8.18
C LYS A 33 -20.80 21.37 -7.67
N GLN A 34 -21.78 20.48 -7.91
CA GLN A 34 -21.67 19.08 -7.52
C GLN A 34 -20.54 18.36 -8.26
N LEU A 35 -20.33 18.65 -9.54
CA LEU A 35 -19.23 18.06 -10.31
C LEU A 35 -17.84 18.47 -9.76
N LEU A 36 -17.67 19.74 -9.37
CA LEU A 36 -16.41 20.21 -8.79
C LEU A 36 -16.12 19.55 -7.43
N VAL A 37 -17.13 19.45 -6.57
CA VAL A 37 -16.99 18.75 -5.27
C VAL A 37 -16.65 17.28 -5.48
N LEU A 38 -17.32 16.63 -6.42
CA LEU A 38 -17.07 15.23 -6.75
C LEU A 38 -15.63 15.01 -7.28
N LEU A 39 -15.13 15.91 -8.12
CA LEU A 39 -13.77 15.85 -8.64
C LEU A 39 -12.74 15.95 -7.50
N ASP A 40 -12.95 16.89 -6.59
CA ASP A 40 -12.08 17.09 -5.42
C ASP A 40 -12.10 15.88 -4.47
N ASP A 41 -13.28 15.33 -4.20
CA ASP A 41 -13.47 14.12 -3.39
C ASP A 41 -12.74 12.90 -3.98
N VAL A 42 -12.83 12.73 -5.30
CA VAL A 42 -12.15 11.65 -6.03
C VAL A 42 -10.65 11.83 -5.98
N GLU A 43 -10.14 13.03 -6.25
CA GLU A 43 -8.70 13.31 -6.23
C GLU A 43 -8.10 13.15 -4.83
N THR A 44 -8.82 13.60 -3.79
CA THR A 44 -8.42 13.40 -2.40
C THR A 44 -8.33 11.91 -2.05
N THR A 45 -9.34 11.12 -2.45
CA THR A 45 -9.33 9.66 -2.22
C THR A 45 -8.20 8.97 -2.98
N ARG A 46 -7.94 9.37 -4.24
CA ARG A 46 -6.85 8.85 -5.06
C ARG A 46 -5.48 9.12 -4.43
N ARG A 47 -5.24 10.34 -3.93
CA ARG A 47 -3.98 10.68 -3.24
C ARG A 47 -3.77 9.83 -2.00
N GLY A 48 -4.83 9.57 -1.23
CA GLY A 48 -4.80 8.63 -0.11
C GLY A 48 -4.33 7.24 -0.54
N LEU A 49 -4.95 6.68 -1.58
CA LEU A 49 -4.60 5.34 -2.10
C LEU A 49 -3.14 5.26 -2.57
N VAL A 50 -2.63 6.29 -3.24
CA VAL A 50 -1.22 6.33 -3.69
C VAL A 50 -0.26 6.34 -2.50
N ARG A 51 -0.59 7.05 -1.41
CA ARG A 51 0.23 7.07 -0.20
C ARG A 51 0.26 5.70 0.46
N GLU A 52 -0.91 5.09 0.68
CA GLU A 52 -0.99 3.73 1.26
C GLU A 52 -0.22 2.71 0.42
N ALA A 53 -0.33 2.78 -0.91
CA ALA A 53 0.43 1.91 -1.80
C ALA A 53 1.95 2.09 -1.65
N ALA A 54 2.42 3.34 -1.50
CA ALA A 54 3.84 3.63 -1.28
C ALA A 54 4.32 3.15 0.10
N GLU A 55 3.47 3.23 1.13
CA GLU A 55 3.78 2.71 2.46
C GLU A 55 3.93 1.18 2.44
N ILE A 56 2.99 0.47 1.80
CA ILE A 56 3.05 -0.99 1.63
C ILE A 56 4.31 -1.40 0.87
N ASP A 57 4.65 -0.72 -0.23
CA ASP A 57 5.88 -1.01 -0.98
C ASP A 57 7.14 -0.80 -0.12
N GLY A 58 7.15 0.24 0.71
CA GLY A 58 8.21 0.49 1.70
C GLY A 58 8.37 -0.66 2.70
N GLU A 59 7.26 -1.14 3.27
CA GLU A 59 7.26 -2.28 4.19
C GLU A 59 7.72 -3.58 3.52
N MET A 60 7.29 -3.82 2.28
CA MET A 60 7.72 -4.99 1.49
C MET A 60 9.22 -4.97 1.21
N ARG A 61 9.77 -3.82 0.81
CA ARG A 61 11.23 -3.66 0.59
C ARG A 61 12.02 -3.88 1.87
N GLN A 62 11.57 -3.33 3.00
CA GLN A 62 12.22 -3.53 4.29
C GLN A 62 12.22 -5.00 4.70
N THR A 63 11.09 -5.69 4.54
CA THR A 63 10.95 -7.12 4.82
C THR A 63 11.87 -7.95 3.92
N THR A 64 11.94 -7.62 2.63
CA THR A 64 12.82 -8.27 1.67
C THR A 64 14.29 -8.13 2.06
N ALA A 65 14.73 -6.91 2.40
CA ALA A 65 16.08 -6.64 2.85
C ALA A 65 16.43 -7.44 4.12
N ARG A 66 15.50 -7.51 5.08
CA ARG A 66 15.66 -8.29 6.32
C ARG A 66 15.81 -9.79 6.04
N THR A 67 14.96 -10.34 5.19
CA THR A 67 15.02 -11.76 4.80
C THR A 67 16.31 -12.09 4.05
N ALA A 68 16.77 -11.19 3.16
CA ALA A 68 18.05 -11.35 2.47
C ALA A 68 19.24 -11.36 3.45
N ALA A 69 19.25 -10.47 4.44
CA ALA A 69 20.29 -10.43 5.47
C ALA A 69 20.30 -11.71 6.32
N ILE A 70 19.14 -12.20 6.75
CA ILE A 70 19.02 -13.48 7.48
C ILE A 70 19.55 -14.63 6.62
N GLY A 71 19.16 -14.70 5.34
CA GLY A 71 19.64 -15.73 4.41
C GLY A 71 21.15 -15.68 4.21
N ALA A 72 21.74 -14.49 4.10
CA ALA A 72 23.18 -14.31 3.98
C ALA A 72 23.91 -14.78 5.26
N TYR A 73 23.40 -14.39 6.43
CA TYR A 73 23.94 -14.85 7.72
C TYR A 73 23.91 -16.38 7.85
N LEU A 74 22.77 -17.00 7.53
CA LEU A 74 22.61 -18.46 7.59
C LEU A 74 23.60 -19.15 6.64
N ARG A 75 23.73 -18.71 5.39
CA ARG A 75 24.71 -19.27 4.43
C ARG A 75 26.15 -19.17 4.96
N ASN A 76 26.54 -18.02 5.50
CA ASN A 76 27.88 -17.82 6.05
C ASN A 76 28.13 -18.69 7.30
N SER A 77 27.11 -18.88 8.15
CA SER A 77 27.20 -19.74 9.33
C SER A 77 27.32 -21.23 9.01
N GLN A 78 26.78 -21.68 7.88
CA GLN A 78 26.88 -23.06 7.39
C GLN A 78 28.21 -23.31 6.66
N GLY A 79 28.70 -22.34 5.88
CA GLY A 79 30.01 -22.42 5.20
C GLY A 79 31.20 -22.52 6.17
N GLY A 80 31.09 -21.94 7.37
CA GLY A 80 32.10 -22.06 8.42
C GLY A 80 32.13 -23.43 9.13
N ARG A 81 31.06 -24.23 9.06
CA ARG A 81 31.00 -25.57 9.68
C ARG A 81 31.66 -26.67 8.85
N GLY A 82 31.88 -26.44 7.54
CA GLY A 82 32.47 -27.41 6.61
C GLY A 82 34.00 -27.37 6.50
N LYS A 83 34.67 -26.37 7.09
CA LYS A 83 36.14 -26.23 7.01
C LYS A 83 36.80 -26.62 8.33
N ARG A 84 36.68 -27.90 8.69
CA ARG A 84 37.61 -28.53 9.65
C ARG A 84 38.82 -28.98 8.84
N ASN A 85 39.87 -28.17 8.86
CA ASN A 85 41.19 -28.57 8.38
C ASN A 85 41.61 -29.84 9.16
N ASN A 86 41.92 -30.91 8.43
CA ASN A 86 42.77 -32.00 8.89
C ASN A 86 44.02 -31.98 8.03
#